data_AF-A0AAU9UP25-F1
#
_entry.id   AF-A0AAU9UP25-F1
#
_cell.length_a   1.000
_cell.length_b   1.000
_cell.length_c   1.000
_cell.angle_alpha   90.00
_cell.angle_beta   90.00
_cell.angle_gamma   90.00
#
_symmetry.space_group_name_H-M   'P 1'
#
loop_
_entity.id
_entity.type
_entity.pdbx_description
1 polymer ?
#
loop_
_entity_poly.entity_id
_entity_poly.type
_entity_poly.pdbx_seq_one_letter_code
_entity_poly.pdbx_strand_id
1 'polypeptide(L)'
;MKACLAEYEKEGYQDAKATSNEFAFKMMRQGKVMEFSMSEKEQRSGGRPIATPTVLTKAALMLLEKPEASIGKQCKNNVIVPGKNKLQEQCECYKSFVTQASLQGFKQVYQLTEDQTKFSEMDNPRIFIIYINTNKNLDPNVRRVQMKAVNMITNREHLVKRVPKQILDSHLRQYLNMQQNGVKTTIGWPQEMCNFISTSIHMVSDEWMTYAYNKAYTNNQVRTAGLVHSDDSWVVIACNSIEDFKRFSIFRIIAKRLFCLKMNEKKFWGSKLIGELVSNCNINGNVHLCIAKTLGNS
;
A
#
# COMPACT_ATOMS: atom_id res chain seq x y z
N MET A 1 20.55 -2.46 15.25
CA MET A 1 21.60 -1.79 16.03
C MET A 1 22.99 -2.29 15.62
N LYS A 2 23.33 -3.59 15.77
CA LYS A 2 24.64 -4.15 15.36
C LYS A 2 25.06 -3.81 13.91
N ALA A 3 24.17 -3.96 12.94
CA ALA A 3 24.48 -3.65 11.54
C ALA A 3 24.72 -2.15 11.27
N CYS A 4 24.05 -1.26 11.99
CA CYS A 4 24.29 0.19 11.87
C CYS A 4 25.63 0.57 12.52
N LEU A 5 25.92 0.00 13.69
CA LEU A 5 27.18 0.21 14.40
C LEU A 5 28.36 -0.28 13.54
N ALA A 6 28.25 -1.46 12.93
CA ALA A 6 29.30 -1.99 12.05
C ALA A 6 29.57 -1.09 10.82
N GLU A 7 28.55 -0.45 10.23
CA GLU A 7 28.80 0.53 9.17
C GLU A 7 29.39 1.83 9.71
N TYR A 8 28.95 2.29 10.89
CA TYR A 8 29.49 3.48 11.52
C TYR A 8 30.98 3.32 11.87
N GLU A 9 31.37 2.15 12.37
CA GLU A 9 32.76 1.77 12.60
C GLU A 9 33.59 1.80 11.30
N LYS A 10 33.05 1.24 10.20
CA LYS A 10 33.73 1.26 8.89
C LYS A 10 33.90 2.66 8.32
N GLU A 11 33.00 3.58 8.64
CA GLU A 11 33.10 4.99 8.23
C GLU A 11 33.96 5.82 9.20
N GLY A 12 34.61 5.18 10.19
CA GLY A 12 35.49 5.84 11.15
C GLY A 12 34.74 6.70 12.16
N TYR A 13 33.55 6.26 12.59
CA TYR A 13 32.70 6.96 13.56
C TYR A 13 32.32 8.39 13.13
N GLN A 14 32.15 8.62 11.82
CA GLN A 14 31.78 9.94 11.29
C GLN A 14 30.25 10.13 11.23
N ASP A 15 29.72 11.00 12.10
CA ASP A 15 28.27 11.22 12.24
C ASP A 15 27.60 11.70 10.94
N ALA A 16 28.27 12.58 10.20
CA ALA A 16 27.78 13.08 8.91
C ALA A 16 27.51 11.93 7.92
N LYS A 17 28.26 10.83 8.02
CA LYS A 17 28.09 9.63 7.19
C LYS A 17 27.15 8.60 7.78
N ALA A 18 26.75 8.75 9.04
CA ALA A 18 25.83 7.87 9.77
C ALA A 18 24.36 8.25 9.58
N THR A 19 24.02 8.89 8.46
CA THR A 19 22.64 9.31 8.15
C THR A 19 21.97 8.33 7.18
N SER A 20 20.65 8.22 7.25
CA SER A 20 19.89 7.39 6.30
C SER A 20 20.08 7.86 4.85
N ASN A 21 20.24 9.17 4.63
CA ASN A 21 20.48 9.73 3.30
C ASN A 21 21.83 9.24 2.75
N GLU A 22 22.90 9.34 3.54
CA GLU A 22 24.23 8.89 3.10
C GLU A 22 24.27 7.39 2.82
N PHE A 23 23.62 6.56 3.64
CA PHE A 23 23.54 5.12 3.41
C PHE A 23 22.80 4.79 2.11
N ALA A 24 21.68 5.46 1.84
CA ALA A 24 20.95 5.29 0.59
C ALA A 24 21.77 5.75 -0.61
N PHE A 25 22.41 6.92 -0.56
CA PHE A 25 23.25 7.42 -1.65
C PHE A 25 24.50 6.57 -1.87
N LYS A 26 25.10 6.02 -0.80
CA LYS A 26 26.18 5.02 -0.87
C LYS A 26 25.72 3.80 -1.67
N MET A 27 24.56 3.25 -1.33
CA MET A 27 23.98 2.10 -2.05
C MET A 27 23.75 2.40 -3.53
N MET A 28 23.13 3.54 -3.83
CA MET A 28 22.81 3.98 -5.19
C MET A 28 24.07 4.27 -6.02
N ARG A 29 25.11 4.88 -5.43
CA ARG A 29 26.40 5.14 -6.11
C ARG A 29 27.16 3.84 -6.40
N GLN A 30 27.12 2.89 -5.48
CA GLN A 30 27.80 1.60 -5.63
C GLN A 30 27.06 0.63 -6.57
N GLY A 31 25.84 0.98 -7.02
CA GLY A 31 25.05 0.09 -7.88
C GLY A 31 24.68 -1.23 -7.21
N LYS A 32 24.55 -1.26 -5.88
CA LYS A 32 24.24 -2.48 -5.13
C LYS A 32 22.81 -2.95 -5.39
N VAL A 33 22.63 -4.27 -5.43
CA VAL A 33 21.33 -4.92 -5.50
C VAL A 33 20.62 -4.82 -4.15
N MET A 34 19.30 -4.64 -4.15
CA MET A 34 18.50 -4.71 -2.93
C MET A 34 18.34 -6.15 -2.49
N GLU A 35 18.83 -6.45 -1.29
CA GLU A 35 18.73 -7.78 -0.68
C GLU A 35 17.72 -7.78 0.47
N PHE A 36 16.93 -8.85 0.51
CA PHE A 36 15.92 -9.10 1.53
C PHE A 36 16.07 -10.52 2.07
N SER A 37 16.35 -10.66 3.37
CA SER A 37 16.31 -11.95 4.03
C SER A 37 14.85 -12.34 4.28
N MET A 38 14.43 -13.47 3.74
CA MET A 38 13.07 -13.97 3.86
C MET A 38 12.94 -14.89 5.08
N SER A 39 11.91 -14.65 5.89
CA SER A 39 11.53 -15.47 7.05
C SER A 39 10.02 -15.66 7.09
N GLU A 40 9.51 -16.50 7.98
CA GLU A 40 8.08 -16.72 8.17
C GLU A 40 7.64 -16.26 9.56
N LYS A 41 6.52 -15.55 9.62
CA LYS A 41 5.83 -15.20 10.85
C LYS A 41 4.81 -16.29 11.17
N GLU A 42 4.92 -16.87 12.35
CA GLU A 42 3.86 -17.70 12.90
C GLU A 42 2.61 -16.85 13.18
N GLN A 43 1.46 -17.32 12.71
CA GLN A 43 0.16 -16.70 12.96
C GLN A 43 -0.91 -17.79 13.12
N ARG A 44 -2.15 -17.41 13.43
CA ARG A 44 -3.25 -18.38 13.67
C ARG A 44 -3.60 -19.26 12.45
N SER A 45 -3.10 -18.90 11.27
CA SER A 45 -3.14 -19.69 10.03
C SER A 45 -1.72 -19.89 9.49
N GLY A 46 -1.54 -20.38 8.27
CA GLY A 46 -0.22 -20.64 7.68
C GLY A 46 0.76 -19.45 7.79
N GLY A 47 2.06 -19.75 7.76
CA GLY A 47 3.12 -18.75 7.94
C GLY A 47 3.02 -17.58 6.96
N ARG A 48 3.18 -16.35 7.45
CA ARG A 48 3.25 -15.15 6.60
C ARG A 48 4.70 -14.86 6.23
N PRO A 49 5.07 -14.72 4.95
CA PRO A 49 6.41 -14.31 4.60
C PRO A 49 6.70 -12.89 5.10
N ILE A 50 7.85 -12.70 5.75
CA ILE A 50 8.41 -11.42 6.17
C ILE A 50 9.75 -11.22 5.48
N ALA A 51 9.94 -10.02 4.93
CA ALA A 51 11.21 -9.61 4.35
C ALA A 51 11.97 -8.70 5.32
N THR A 52 13.23 -9.04 5.60
CA THR A 52 14.14 -8.21 6.39
C THR A 52 15.19 -7.60 5.45
N PRO A 53 15.14 -6.29 5.16
CA PRO A 53 16.12 -5.63 4.30
C PRO A 53 17.48 -5.48 5.00
N THR A 54 18.56 -5.45 4.22
CA THR A 54 19.86 -4.98 4.72
C THR A 54 19.80 -3.50 5.13
N VAL A 55 20.80 -3.02 5.88
CA VAL A 55 20.81 -1.62 6.37
C VAL A 55 20.78 -0.60 5.22
N LEU A 56 21.51 -0.89 4.13
CA LEU A 56 21.55 -0.04 2.94
C LEU A 56 20.22 -0.11 2.18
N THR A 57 19.66 -1.31 1.98
CA THR A 57 18.34 -1.50 1.37
C THR A 57 17.27 -0.73 2.14
N LYS A 58 17.28 -0.82 3.48
CA LYS A 58 16.34 -0.10 4.34
C LYS A 58 16.46 1.41 4.17
N ALA A 59 17.67 1.94 4.11
CA ALA A 59 17.90 3.36 3.88
C ALA A 59 17.36 3.82 2.51
N ALA A 60 17.62 3.06 1.44
CA ALA A 60 17.09 3.36 0.11
C ALA A 60 15.56 3.31 0.05
N LEU A 61 14.92 2.33 0.71
CA LEU A 61 13.46 2.26 0.85
C LEU A 61 12.90 3.43 1.67
N MET A 62 13.62 3.91 2.69
CA MET A 62 13.19 5.10 3.42
C MET A 62 13.12 6.34 2.52
N LEU A 63 14.04 6.50 1.56
CA LEU A 63 13.98 7.62 0.61
C LEU A 63 12.86 7.47 -0.42
N LEU A 64 12.34 6.24 -0.62
CA LEU A 64 11.13 6.00 -1.41
C LEU A 64 9.87 6.37 -0.62
N GLU A 65 9.77 5.88 0.62
CA GLU A 65 8.54 5.84 1.41
C GLU A 65 8.30 7.08 2.27
N LYS A 66 9.35 7.74 2.77
CA LYS A 66 9.19 8.92 3.65
C LYS A 66 8.58 10.14 2.96
N PRO A 67 8.93 10.47 1.70
CA PRO A 67 8.22 11.51 0.96
C PRO A 67 6.72 11.23 0.86
N GLU A 68 6.34 10.00 0.52
CA GLU A 68 4.92 9.60 0.39
C GLU A 68 4.19 9.62 1.72
N ALA A 69 4.86 9.21 2.81
CA ALA A 69 4.30 9.36 4.15
C ALA A 69 4.07 10.83 4.53
N SER A 70 4.90 11.76 4.02
CA SER A 70 4.72 13.20 4.23
C SER A 70 3.52 13.74 3.44
N ILE A 71 3.40 13.34 2.17
CA ILE A 71 2.23 13.69 1.33
C ILE A 71 0.95 13.15 1.97
N GLY A 72 0.95 11.87 2.36
CA GLY A 72 -0.21 11.18 2.94
C GLY A 72 -0.75 11.83 4.22
N LYS A 73 0.08 12.54 5.00
CA LYS A 73 -0.38 13.30 6.18
C LYS A 73 -1.37 14.41 5.80
N GLN A 74 -1.22 15.00 4.61
CA GLN A 74 -2.06 16.08 4.12
C GLN A 74 -3.30 15.56 3.36
N CYS A 75 -3.30 14.29 2.97
CA CYS A 75 -4.40 13.67 2.24
C CYS A 75 -5.46 13.11 3.19
N LYS A 76 -6.72 13.54 3.03
CA LYS A 76 -7.82 13.13 3.93
C LYS A 76 -8.18 11.64 3.81
N ASN A 77 -8.12 11.10 2.61
CA ASN A 77 -8.42 9.72 2.26
C ASN A 77 -7.28 8.72 2.56
N ASN A 78 -6.12 9.17 3.05
CA ASN A 78 -5.04 8.28 3.50
C ASN A 78 -5.11 8.11 5.03
N VAL A 79 -5.29 6.89 5.52
CA VAL A 79 -5.30 6.60 6.98
C VAL A 79 -4.23 5.59 7.42
N ILE A 80 -3.28 5.24 6.55
CA ILE A 80 -2.12 4.41 6.92
C ILE A 80 -1.01 5.23 7.60
N VAL A 81 -0.96 6.54 7.34
CA VAL A 81 0.08 7.41 7.89
C VAL A 81 0.04 7.48 9.42
N PRO A 82 1.21 7.42 10.09
CA PRO A 82 1.28 7.51 11.55
C PRO A 82 0.67 8.81 12.09
N GLY A 83 -0.02 8.71 13.23
CA GLY A 83 -0.64 9.85 13.92
C GLY A 83 -2.11 10.08 13.58
N LYS A 84 -2.68 9.38 12.60
CA LYS A 84 -4.12 9.45 12.31
C LYS A 84 -4.92 8.48 13.17
N ASN A 85 -5.98 8.97 13.79
CA ASN A 85 -6.95 8.15 14.52
C ASN A 85 -7.98 7.58 13.54
N LYS A 86 -7.76 6.33 13.09
CA LYS A 86 -8.59 5.67 12.06
C LYS A 86 -10.08 5.61 12.42
N LEU A 87 -10.40 5.41 13.71
CA LEU A 87 -11.79 5.37 14.19
C LEU A 87 -12.47 6.72 14.00
N GLN A 88 -11.77 7.78 14.39
CA GLN A 88 -12.26 9.15 14.26
C GLN A 88 -12.38 9.55 12.78
N GLU A 89 -11.37 9.28 11.97
CA GLU A 89 -11.36 9.58 10.53
C GLU A 89 -12.54 8.90 9.81
N GLN A 90 -12.81 7.61 10.11
CA GLN A 90 -13.93 6.89 9.51
C GLN A 90 -15.29 7.43 9.97
N CYS A 91 -15.41 7.83 11.24
CA CYS A 91 -16.61 8.44 11.81
C CYS A 91 -16.92 9.80 11.17
N GLU A 92 -15.92 10.69 11.14
CA GLU A 92 -16.03 12.05 10.61
C GLU A 92 -16.25 12.04 9.09
N CYS A 93 -15.54 11.17 8.37
CA CYS A 93 -15.72 10.97 6.94
C CYS A 93 -17.17 10.60 6.62
N TYR A 94 -17.74 9.60 7.32
CA TYR A 94 -19.13 9.19 7.10
C TYR A 94 -20.13 10.30 7.43
N LYS A 95 -20.06 10.89 8.63
CA LYS A 95 -21.03 11.90 9.10
C LYS A 95 -21.03 13.15 8.23
N SER A 96 -19.84 13.64 7.89
CA SER A 96 -19.67 14.78 7.00
C SER A 96 -20.21 14.46 5.60
N PHE A 97 -19.88 13.28 5.07
CA PHE A 97 -20.32 12.84 3.75
C PHE A 97 -21.84 12.72 3.63
N VAL A 98 -22.50 12.05 4.60
CA VAL A 98 -23.97 11.88 4.60
C VAL A 98 -24.66 13.24 4.61
N THR A 99 -24.18 14.16 5.44
CA THR A 99 -24.73 15.53 5.52
C THR A 99 -24.62 16.24 4.17
N GLN A 100 -23.44 16.21 3.55
CA GLN A 100 -23.22 16.85 2.25
C GLN A 100 -24.02 16.20 1.12
N ALA A 101 -24.11 14.87 1.11
CA ALA A 101 -24.87 14.13 0.11
C ALA A 101 -26.37 14.45 0.18
N SER A 102 -26.92 14.55 1.39
CA SER A 102 -28.31 14.95 1.63
C SER A 102 -28.59 16.35 1.11
N LEU A 103 -27.71 17.33 1.40
CA LEU A 103 -27.82 18.70 0.88
C LEU A 103 -27.77 18.79 -0.65
N GLN A 104 -27.13 17.82 -1.30
CA GLN A 104 -27.03 17.72 -2.76
C GLN A 104 -28.18 16.90 -3.39
N GLY A 105 -29.15 16.46 -2.58
CA GLY A 105 -30.34 15.75 -3.06
C GLY A 105 -30.15 14.27 -3.38
N PHE A 106 -29.03 13.66 -2.97
CA PHE A 106 -28.86 12.21 -3.09
C PHE A 106 -29.81 11.47 -2.15
N LYS A 107 -30.50 10.45 -2.67
CA LYS A 107 -31.57 9.75 -1.95
C LYS A 107 -31.08 8.58 -1.10
N GLN A 108 -29.92 8.02 -1.42
CA GLN A 108 -29.42 6.78 -0.82
C GLN A 108 -27.94 6.88 -0.53
N VAL A 109 -27.51 6.29 0.59
CA VAL A 109 -26.11 6.18 0.99
C VAL A 109 -25.80 4.72 1.26
N TYR A 110 -24.69 4.25 0.70
CA TYR A 110 -24.15 2.90 0.86
C TYR A 110 -22.70 2.97 1.33
N GLN A 111 -22.23 1.90 1.93
CA GLN A 111 -20.85 1.69 2.31
C GLN A 111 -20.32 0.49 1.54
N LEU A 112 -19.05 0.56 1.15
CA LEU A 112 -18.35 -0.48 0.40
C LEU A 112 -17.03 -0.78 1.10
N THR A 113 -16.83 -2.06 1.41
CA THR A 113 -15.61 -2.61 2.02
C THR A 113 -14.84 -3.38 0.96
N GLU A 114 -13.55 -3.06 0.84
CA GLU A 114 -12.70 -3.50 -0.24
C GLU A 114 -11.35 -4.01 0.32
N ASP A 115 -10.93 -5.21 -0.11
CA ASP A 115 -9.63 -5.84 0.21
C ASP A 115 -8.92 -6.17 -1.11
N GLN A 116 -7.61 -5.92 -1.19
CA GLN A 116 -6.82 -6.21 -2.39
C GLN A 116 -6.14 -7.59 -2.29
N THR A 117 -6.30 -8.40 -3.33
CA THR A 117 -5.65 -9.72 -3.46
C THR A 117 -4.18 -9.57 -3.82
N LYS A 118 -3.29 -10.19 -3.02
CA LYS A 118 -1.84 -10.27 -3.31
C LYS A 118 -1.24 -8.90 -3.62
N PHE A 119 -1.59 -7.91 -2.78
CA PHE A 119 -1.32 -6.50 -2.99
C PHE A 119 0.14 -6.16 -3.22
N SER A 120 1.06 -6.89 -2.59
CA SER A 120 2.51 -6.68 -2.79
C SER A 120 3.11 -7.66 -3.78
N GLU A 121 2.62 -8.90 -3.82
CA GLU A 121 3.24 -10.01 -4.54
C GLU A 121 2.90 -10.04 -6.04
N MET A 122 1.71 -9.55 -6.41
CA MET A 122 1.26 -9.50 -7.81
C MET A 122 1.22 -8.08 -8.38
N ASP A 123 1.73 -7.10 -7.64
CA ASP A 123 1.84 -5.73 -8.13
C ASP A 123 2.91 -5.61 -9.22
N ASN A 124 2.83 -4.54 -10.02
CA ASN A 124 3.85 -4.17 -10.98
C ASN A 124 4.56 -2.91 -10.49
N PRO A 125 5.76 -2.99 -9.90
CA PRO A 125 6.45 -1.82 -9.33
C PRO A 125 6.75 -0.73 -10.36
N ARG A 126 6.64 -1.00 -11.67
CA ARG A 126 6.74 0.03 -12.71
C ARG A 126 5.61 1.05 -12.65
N ILE A 127 4.48 0.76 -12.00
CA ILE A 127 3.43 1.76 -11.78
C ILE A 127 3.94 2.93 -10.92
N PHE A 128 4.87 2.67 -10.00
CA PHE A 128 5.52 3.71 -9.19
C PHE A 128 6.28 4.71 -10.05
N ILE A 129 6.88 4.26 -11.17
CA ILE A 129 7.60 5.13 -12.11
C ILE A 129 6.66 6.16 -12.72
N ILE A 130 5.49 5.71 -13.19
CA ILE A 130 4.48 6.59 -13.80
C ILE A 130 3.97 7.60 -12.76
N TYR A 131 3.65 7.11 -11.57
CA TYR A 131 3.23 7.95 -10.46
C TYR A 131 4.28 9.02 -10.11
N ILE A 132 5.53 8.63 -9.86
CA ILE A 132 6.61 9.56 -9.48
C ILE A 132 6.84 10.61 -10.58
N ASN A 133 6.86 10.20 -11.85
CA ASN A 133 7.11 11.12 -12.96
C ASN A 133 6.01 12.18 -13.11
N THR A 134 4.75 11.80 -12.86
CA THR A 134 3.58 12.66 -13.06
C THR A 134 3.18 13.44 -11.81
N ASN A 135 3.69 13.07 -10.63
CA ASN A 135 3.38 13.74 -9.37
C ASN A 135 4.10 15.09 -9.26
N LYS A 136 3.32 16.17 -9.37
CA LYS A 136 3.79 17.56 -9.28
C LYS A 136 4.08 18.03 -7.86
N ASN A 137 3.62 17.29 -6.84
CA ASN A 137 3.88 17.62 -5.44
C ASN A 137 5.28 17.18 -4.97
N LEU A 138 6.00 16.41 -5.79
CA LEU A 138 7.35 15.96 -5.50
C LEU A 138 8.40 16.85 -6.18
N ASP A 139 9.35 17.34 -5.38
CA ASP A 139 10.52 18.06 -5.88
C ASP A 139 11.27 17.21 -6.93
N PRO A 140 11.78 17.79 -8.04
CA PRO A 140 12.50 17.05 -9.06
C PRO A 140 13.67 16.21 -8.53
N ASN A 141 14.40 16.67 -7.51
CA ASN A 141 15.49 15.92 -6.91
C ASN A 141 14.97 14.72 -6.11
N VAL A 142 13.88 14.90 -5.36
CA VAL A 142 13.21 13.80 -4.65
C VAL A 142 12.75 12.74 -5.65
N ARG A 143 12.12 13.14 -6.76
CA ARG A 143 11.69 12.22 -7.83
C ARG A 143 12.86 11.41 -8.39
N ARG A 144 14.00 12.05 -8.66
CA ARG A 144 15.21 11.34 -9.14
C ARG A 144 15.67 10.26 -8.16
N VAL A 145 15.64 10.54 -6.86
CA VAL A 145 16.05 9.60 -5.82
C VAL A 145 15.05 8.45 -5.69
N GLN A 146 13.74 8.74 -5.65
CA GLN A 146 12.70 7.71 -5.61
C GLN A 146 12.76 6.82 -6.86
N MET A 147 12.97 7.39 -8.05
CA MET A 147 13.13 6.64 -9.29
C MET A 147 14.31 5.66 -9.24
N LYS A 148 15.45 6.07 -8.66
CA LYS A 148 16.58 5.15 -8.43
C LYS A 148 16.19 4.01 -7.50
N ALA A 149 15.51 4.30 -6.39
CA ALA A 149 15.06 3.26 -5.46
C ALA A 149 14.06 2.27 -6.10
N VAL A 150 13.11 2.76 -6.90
CA VAL A 150 12.15 1.91 -7.64
C VAL A 150 12.86 0.99 -8.63
N ASN A 151 13.82 1.51 -9.40
CA ASN A 151 14.61 0.69 -10.32
C ASN A 151 15.35 -0.44 -9.59
N MET A 152 15.85 -0.17 -8.39
CA MET A 152 16.48 -1.19 -7.55
C MET A 152 15.48 -2.23 -7.01
N ILE A 153 14.24 -1.82 -6.66
CA ILE A 153 13.17 -2.75 -6.26
C ILE A 153 12.80 -3.72 -7.38
N THR A 154 12.80 -3.25 -8.63
CA THR A 154 12.48 -4.06 -9.82
C THR A 154 13.57 -5.07 -10.18
N ASN A 155 14.73 -5.01 -9.53
CA ASN A 155 15.84 -5.94 -9.70
C ASN A 155 16.48 -6.22 -8.34
N ARG A 156 15.80 -7.06 -7.55
CA ARG A 156 16.16 -7.37 -6.16
C ARG A 156 16.43 -8.85 -5.96
N GLU A 157 17.01 -9.18 -4.82
CA GLU A 157 17.25 -10.55 -4.40
C GLU A 157 16.54 -10.87 -3.08
N HIS A 158 15.89 -12.02 -3.06
CA HIS A 158 15.23 -12.62 -1.91
C HIS A 158 16.11 -13.77 -1.39
N LEU A 159 16.81 -13.52 -0.29
CA LEU A 159 17.71 -14.48 0.34
C LEU A 159 16.90 -15.45 1.20
N VAL A 160 17.21 -16.74 1.09
CA VAL A 160 16.54 -17.80 1.84
C VAL A 160 17.55 -18.54 2.70
N LYS A 161 17.10 -19.02 3.88
CA LYS A 161 17.99 -19.76 4.79
C LYS A 161 18.59 -21.01 4.14
N ARG A 162 17.81 -21.69 3.29
CA ARG A 162 18.23 -22.88 2.56
C ARG A 162 17.43 -23.00 1.26
N VAL A 163 18.12 -23.11 0.14
CA VAL A 163 17.49 -23.46 -1.14
C VAL A 163 17.17 -24.98 -1.12
N PRO A 164 15.91 -25.39 -1.37
CA PRO A 164 15.55 -26.81 -1.47
C PRO A 164 16.35 -27.50 -2.58
N LYS A 165 16.84 -28.73 -2.32
CA LYS A 165 17.65 -29.49 -3.29
C LYS A 165 16.91 -29.72 -4.61
N GLN A 166 15.60 -29.93 -4.54
CA GLN A 166 14.73 -30.13 -5.71
C GLN A 166 14.77 -28.94 -6.68
N ILE A 167 15.03 -27.72 -6.20
CA ILE A 167 15.16 -26.54 -7.06
C ILE A 167 16.45 -26.60 -7.86
N LEU A 168 17.55 -27.09 -7.27
CA LEU A 168 18.87 -27.16 -7.89
C LEU A 168 18.91 -28.11 -9.09
N ASP A 169 18.06 -29.13 -9.07
CA ASP A 169 17.94 -30.13 -10.14
C ASP A 169 16.80 -29.83 -11.12
N SER A 170 16.17 -28.65 -11.01
CA SER A 170 15.02 -28.26 -11.82
C SER A 170 15.30 -27.05 -12.73
N HIS A 171 14.38 -26.81 -13.68
CA HIS A 171 14.38 -25.59 -14.49
C HIS A 171 14.26 -24.29 -13.66
N LEU A 172 13.86 -24.37 -12.39
CA LEU A 172 13.75 -23.20 -11.51
C LEU A 172 15.11 -22.67 -11.06
N ARG A 173 16.20 -23.44 -11.23
CA ARG A 173 17.57 -23.02 -10.92
C ARG A 173 17.96 -21.70 -11.61
N GLN A 174 17.41 -21.42 -12.78
CA GLN A 174 17.68 -20.19 -13.55
C GLN A 174 17.28 -18.91 -12.80
N TYR A 175 16.36 -19.00 -11.83
CA TYR A 175 15.89 -17.86 -11.04
C TYR A 175 16.73 -17.63 -9.78
N LEU A 176 17.69 -18.50 -9.47
CA LEU A 176 18.58 -18.30 -8.34
C LEU A 176 19.52 -17.12 -8.57
N ASN A 177 19.93 -16.47 -7.48
CA ASN A 177 21.00 -15.49 -7.55
C ASN A 177 22.37 -16.15 -7.82
N MET A 178 23.39 -15.34 -8.09
CA MET A 178 24.72 -15.86 -8.48
C MET A 178 25.33 -16.73 -7.38
N GLN A 179 25.08 -16.39 -6.12
CA GLN A 179 25.56 -17.09 -4.94
C GLN A 179 24.71 -18.33 -4.58
N GLN A 180 23.63 -18.59 -5.32
CA GLN A 180 22.69 -19.71 -5.08
C GLN A 180 22.16 -19.77 -3.64
N ASN A 181 22.08 -18.64 -2.96
CA ASN A 181 21.55 -18.50 -1.61
C ASN A 181 20.22 -17.71 -1.57
N GLY A 182 19.67 -17.41 -2.74
CA GLY A 182 18.43 -16.64 -2.89
C GLY A 182 17.88 -16.71 -4.30
N VAL A 183 16.82 -15.96 -4.53
CA VAL A 183 16.09 -15.85 -5.80
C VAL A 183 16.13 -14.41 -6.29
N LYS A 184 16.34 -14.21 -7.59
CA LYS A 184 16.19 -12.91 -8.26
C LYS A 184 14.71 -12.65 -8.52
N THR A 185 14.22 -11.49 -8.08
CA THR A 185 12.81 -11.14 -8.18
C THR A 185 12.62 -9.81 -8.89
N THR A 186 11.70 -9.78 -9.86
CA THR A 186 11.41 -8.60 -10.69
C THR A 186 9.93 -8.18 -10.69
N ILE A 187 9.07 -9.00 -10.10
CA ILE A 187 7.61 -8.79 -9.99
C ILE A 187 7.25 -8.56 -8.53
N GLY A 188 6.21 -7.74 -8.30
CA GLY A 188 5.79 -7.35 -6.97
C GLY A 188 6.90 -6.64 -6.18
N TRP A 189 6.65 -6.45 -4.91
CA TRP A 189 7.60 -5.92 -3.94
C TRP A 189 7.45 -6.71 -2.62
N PRO A 190 8.50 -6.80 -1.79
CA PRO A 190 8.40 -7.53 -0.54
C PRO A 190 7.40 -6.85 0.39
N GLN A 191 6.51 -7.63 1.00
CA GLN A 191 5.44 -7.12 1.84
C GLN A 191 5.95 -6.12 2.89
N GLU A 192 5.16 -5.08 3.15
CA GLU A 192 5.46 -3.96 4.05
C GLU A 192 6.54 -2.96 3.60
N MET A 193 7.21 -3.19 2.46
CA MET A 193 8.34 -2.34 2.02
C MET A 193 7.93 -1.10 1.20
N CYS A 194 6.76 -1.10 0.56
CA CYS A 194 6.29 -0.02 -0.32
C CYS A 194 4.86 0.44 0.04
N ASN A 195 4.52 0.44 1.33
CA ASN A 195 3.15 0.65 1.79
C ASN A 195 2.62 2.07 1.52
N PHE A 196 3.45 3.10 1.69
CA PHE A 196 3.02 4.50 1.52
C PHE A 196 2.89 4.89 0.05
N ILE A 197 3.84 4.49 -0.81
CA ILE A 197 3.74 4.80 -2.25
C ILE A 197 2.58 4.05 -2.90
N SER A 198 2.40 2.77 -2.57
CA SER A 198 1.27 1.97 -3.08
C SER A 198 -0.07 2.51 -2.57
N THR A 199 -0.14 2.93 -1.30
CA THR A 199 -1.35 3.60 -0.77
C THR A 199 -1.64 4.89 -1.50
N SER A 200 -0.62 5.70 -1.83
CA SER A 200 -0.82 6.97 -2.55
C SER A 200 -1.44 6.74 -3.93
N ILE A 201 -1.01 5.71 -4.65
CA ILE A 201 -1.62 5.30 -5.92
C ILE A 201 -3.05 4.79 -5.71
N HIS A 202 -3.28 3.96 -4.68
CA HIS A 202 -4.61 3.45 -4.36
C HIS A 202 -5.58 4.60 -4.06
N MET A 203 -5.12 5.62 -3.35
CA MET A 203 -5.86 6.82 -3.02
C MET A 203 -6.24 7.64 -4.26
N VAL A 204 -5.29 7.88 -5.16
CA VAL A 204 -5.53 8.59 -6.44
C VAL A 204 -6.49 7.80 -7.32
N SER A 205 -6.39 6.47 -7.31
CA SER A 205 -7.29 5.61 -8.07
C SER A 205 -8.75 5.74 -7.59
N ASP A 206 -8.97 5.88 -6.28
CA ASP A 206 -10.31 6.03 -5.69
C ASP A 206 -11.02 7.28 -6.22
N GLU A 207 -10.32 8.43 -6.21
CA GLU A 207 -10.84 9.69 -6.72
C GLU A 207 -11.08 9.64 -8.23
N TRP A 208 -10.14 9.05 -8.98
CA TRP A 208 -10.25 8.91 -10.43
C TRP A 208 -11.46 8.07 -10.83
N MET A 209 -11.76 6.99 -10.10
CA MET A 209 -12.90 6.12 -10.42
C MET A 209 -14.23 6.87 -10.35
N THR A 210 -14.42 7.69 -9.32
CA THR A 210 -15.64 8.51 -9.19
C THR A 210 -15.74 9.54 -10.30
N TYR A 211 -14.63 10.20 -10.62
CA TYR A 211 -14.57 11.14 -11.73
C TYR A 211 -14.91 10.47 -13.07
N ALA A 212 -14.25 9.36 -13.40
CA ALA A 212 -14.43 8.63 -14.64
C ALA A 212 -15.85 8.08 -14.78
N TYR A 213 -16.42 7.53 -13.70
CA TYR A 213 -17.78 7.04 -13.68
C TYR A 213 -18.79 8.16 -13.94
N ASN A 214 -18.68 9.30 -13.26
CA ASN A 214 -19.61 10.42 -13.44
C ASN A 214 -19.51 11.08 -14.81
N LYS A 215 -18.34 10.96 -15.48
CA LYS A 215 -18.17 11.37 -16.88
C LYS A 215 -18.86 10.40 -17.85
N ALA A 216 -18.81 9.09 -17.57
CA ALA A 216 -19.45 8.09 -18.41
C ALA A 216 -20.97 8.00 -18.20
N TYR A 217 -21.45 8.26 -16.99
CA TYR A 217 -22.85 8.11 -16.58
C TYR A 217 -23.44 9.41 -16.06
N THR A 218 -23.65 10.39 -16.94
CA THR A 218 -24.07 11.75 -16.57
C THR A 218 -25.44 11.82 -15.88
N ASN A 219 -26.34 10.87 -16.15
CA ASN A 219 -27.68 10.82 -15.55
C ASN A 219 -27.75 9.94 -14.29
N ASN A 220 -26.68 9.22 -13.96
CA ASN A 220 -26.61 8.27 -12.86
C ASN A 220 -25.40 8.56 -11.96
N GLN A 221 -25.15 9.84 -11.71
CA GLN A 221 -23.98 10.27 -10.97
C GLN A 221 -23.99 9.72 -9.55
N VAL A 222 -22.79 9.47 -9.03
CA VAL A 222 -22.54 9.13 -7.63
C VAL A 222 -21.63 10.17 -6.99
N ARG A 223 -21.71 10.30 -5.68
CA ARG A 223 -20.70 10.98 -4.87
C ARG A 223 -19.99 9.92 -4.03
N THR A 224 -18.70 10.11 -3.76
CA THR A 224 -17.96 9.19 -2.89
C THR A 224 -17.08 9.92 -1.89
N ALA A 225 -16.81 9.25 -0.78
CA ALA A 225 -15.70 9.57 0.11
C ALA A 225 -15.06 8.25 0.55
N GLY A 226 -13.80 8.05 0.20
CA GLY A 226 -13.03 6.84 0.53
C GLY A 226 -11.98 7.09 1.59
N LEU A 227 -11.66 6.05 2.36
CA LEU A 227 -10.47 5.95 3.20
C LEU A 227 -9.68 4.71 2.80
N VAL A 228 -8.37 4.87 2.69
CA VAL A 228 -7.45 3.84 2.21
C VAL A 228 -6.36 3.57 3.24
N HIS A 229 -6.08 2.28 3.44
CA HIS A 229 -5.04 1.77 4.31
C HIS A 229 -4.32 0.59 3.64
N SER A 230 -3.30 0.86 2.81
CA SER A 230 -2.62 -0.18 2.03
C SER A 230 -3.61 -0.93 1.13
N ASP A 231 -3.82 -2.21 1.39
CA ASP A 231 -4.66 -3.16 0.69
C ASP A 231 -6.13 -3.11 1.14
N ASP A 232 -6.40 -2.52 2.31
CA ASP A 232 -7.74 -2.28 2.80
C ASP A 232 -8.24 -0.90 2.35
N SER A 233 -9.50 -0.83 1.93
CA SER A 233 -10.18 0.43 1.63
C SER A 233 -11.66 0.35 1.98
N TRP A 234 -12.21 1.50 2.37
CA TRP A 234 -13.61 1.66 2.70
C TRP A 234 -14.13 2.92 2.02
N VAL A 235 -15.29 2.82 1.38
CA VAL A 235 -15.86 3.92 0.58
C VAL A 235 -17.33 4.10 0.91
N VAL A 236 -17.72 5.33 1.24
CA VAL A 236 -19.11 5.73 1.33
C VAL A 236 -19.55 6.29 -0.02
N ILE A 237 -20.69 5.84 -0.50
CA ILE A 237 -21.22 6.14 -1.83
C ILE A 237 -22.63 6.69 -1.67
N ALA A 238 -22.89 7.89 -2.20
CA ALA A 238 -24.23 8.44 -2.31
C ALA A 238 -24.72 8.38 -3.76
N CYS A 239 -25.95 7.93 -3.95
CA CYS A 239 -26.57 7.75 -5.25
C CYS A 239 -28.10 7.89 -5.14
N ASN A 240 -28.80 7.80 -6.28
CA ASN A 240 -30.26 7.96 -6.32
C ASN A 240 -31.01 6.61 -6.34
N SER A 241 -30.33 5.52 -6.66
CA SER A 241 -30.90 4.17 -6.67
C SER A 241 -29.87 3.11 -6.30
N ILE A 242 -30.36 1.94 -5.87
CA ILE A 242 -29.52 0.75 -5.61
C ILE A 242 -28.82 0.26 -6.88
N GLU A 243 -29.44 0.46 -8.04
CA GLU A 243 -28.86 0.04 -9.32
C GLU A 243 -27.66 0.91 -9.71
N ASP A 244 -27.69 2.21 -9.39
CA ASP A 244 -26.52 3.08 -9.55
C ASP A 244 -25.37 2.63 -8.64
N PHE A 245 -25.69 2.24 -7.39
CA PHE A 245 -24.69 1.71 -6.45
C PHE A 245 -24.05 0.41 -6.97
N LYS A 246 -24.86 -0.56 -7.41
CA LYS A 246 -24.35 -1.83 -7.97
C LYS A 246 -23.51 -1.59 -9.21
N ARG A 247 -23.98 -0.73 -10.13
CA ARG A 247 -23.24 -0.38 -11.35
C ARG A 247 -21.89 0.26 -11.03
N PHE A 248 -21.89 1.23 -10.12
CA PHE A 248 -20.66 1.88 -9.67
C PHE A 248 -19.71 0.89 -8.99
N SER A 249 -20.22 -0.02 -8.16
CA SER A 249 -19.43 -1.06 -7.50
C SER A 249 -18.73 -1.98 -8.51
N ILE A 250 -19.46 -2.42 -9.55
CA ILE A 250 -18.88 -3.23 -10.65
C ILE A 250 -17.84 -2.42 -11.42
N PHE A 251 -18.16 -1.16 -11.75
CA PHE A 251 -17.22 -0.26 -12.43
C PHE A 251 -15.90 -0.14 -11.65
N ARG A 252 -15.96 0.08 -10.32
CA ARG A 252 -14.79 0.16 -9.45
C ARG A 252 -13.93 -1.11 -9.47
N ILE A 253 -14.55 -2.29 -9.39
CA ILE A 253 -13.84 -3.59 -9.46
C ILE A 253 -13.02 -3.68 -10.75
N ILE A 254 -13.60 -3.27 -11.88
CA ILE A 254 -12.95 -3.31 -13.19
C ILE A 254 -11.87 -2.22 -13.27
N ALA A 255 -12.21 -0.99 -12.90
CA ALA A 255 -11.33 0.17 -12.96
C ALA A 255 -10.07 0.01 -12.10
N LYS A 256 -10.17 -0.62 -10.92
CA LYS A 256 -9.01 -0.92 -10.06
C LYS A 256 -7.90 -1.68 -10.78
N ARG A 257 -8.25 -2.57 -11.72
CA ARG A 257 -7.27 -3.34 -12.50
C ARG A 257 -6.36 -2.45 -13.36
N LEU A 258 -6.84 -1.27 -13.78
CA LEU A 258 -6.04 -0.29 -14.53
C LEU A 258 -4.91 0.33 -13.69
N PHE A 259 -5.03 0.27 -12.36
CA PHE A 259 -4.05 0.76 -11.39
C PHE A 259 -3.27 -0.38 -10.72
N CYS A 260 -3.23 -1.57 -11.34
CA CYS A 260 -2.63 -2.79 -10.76
C CYS A 260 -3.25 -3.23 -9.42
N LEU A 261 -4.42 -2.70 -9.06
CA LEU A 261 -5.18 -3.13 -7.89
C LEU A 261 -6.12 -4.27 -8.27
N LYS A 262 -6.01 -5.39 -7.55
CA LYS A 262 -6.86 -6.55 -7.78
C LYS A 262 -7.81 -6.75 -6.61
N MET A 263 -9.09 -6.48 -6.82
CA MET A 263 -10.11 -6.71 -5.79
C MET A 263 -10.18 -8.18 -5.39
N ASN A 264 -10.29 -8.43 -4.08
CA ASN A 264 -10.62 -9.74 -3.53
C ASN A 264 -12.14 -9.94 -3.51
N GLU A 265 -12.68 -10.57 -4.55
CA GLU A 265 -14.12 -10.81 -4.70
C GLU A 265 -14.75 -11.57 -3.53
N LYS A 266 -13.98 -12.37 -2.78
CA LYS A 266 -14.47 -13.11 -1.61
C LYS A 266 -14.65 -12.25 -0.36
N LYS A 267 -13.95 -11.11 -0.29
CA LYS A 267 -13.96 -10.18 0.84
C LYS A 267 -14.56 -8.82 0.50
N PHE A 268 -14.88 -8.60 -0.77
CA PHE A 268 -15.58 -7.44 -1.25
C PHE A 268 -17.06 -7.52 -0.86
N TRP A 269 -17.58 -6.50 -0.19
CA TRP A 269 -19.00 -6.43 0.14
C TRP A 269 -19.47 -4.99 0.31
N GLY A 270 -20.77 -4.78 0.16
CA GLY A 270 -21.41 -3.49 0.34
C GLY A 270 -22.70 -3.59 1.13
N SER A 271 -23.02 -2.55 1.88
CA SER A 271 -24.22 -2.48 2.72
C SER A 271 -24.69 -1.05 2.90
N LYS A 272 -25.98 -0.89 3.22
CA LYS A 272 -26.53 0.42 3.59
C LYS A 272 -26.13 0.83 5.02
N LEU A 273 -25.93 -0.15 5.90
CA LEU A 273 -25.84 0.06 7.36
C LEU A 273 -24.42 -0.04 7.90
N ILE A 274 -23.62 -0.97 7.36
CA ILE A 274 -22.32 -1.34 7.91
C ILE A 274 -21.25 -1.17 6.84
N GLY A 275 -20.07 -0.69 7.24
CA GLY A 275 -18.84 -0.79 6.47
C GLY A 275 -17.67 -1.09 7.39
N GLU A 276 -16.59 -1.65 6.85
CA GLU A 276 -15.41 -2.03 7.63
C GLU A 276 -14.14 -1.42 7.05
N LEU A 277 -13.24 -0.97 7.93
CA LEU A 277 -11.88 -0.59 7.57
C LEU A 277 -10.90 -1.04 8.65
N VAL A 278 -9.97 -1.94 8.31
CA VAL A 278 -8.92 -2.42 9.22
C VAL A 278 -9.51 -2.92 10.55
N SER A 279 -10.52 -3.80 10.45
CA SER A 279 -11.26 -4.35 11.60
C SER A 279 -12.06 -3.33 12.45
N ASN A 280 -12.24 -2.10 11.95
CA ASN A 280 -13.16 -1.13 12.55
C ASN A 280 -14.48 -1.13 11.78
N CYS A 281 -15.60 -1.30 12.48
CA CYS A 281 -16.92 -1.36 11.87
C CYS A 281 -17.64 -0.02 12.04
N ASN A 282 -17.95 0.65 10.93
CA ASN A 282 -18.83 1.81 10.91
C ASN A 282 -20.29 1.37 10.77
N ILE A 283 -21.09 1.62 11.79
CA ILE A 283 -22.54 1.38 11.83
C ILE A 283 -23.25 2.73 11.83
N ASN A 284 -23.73 3.16 10.65
CA ASN A 284 -24.42 4.44 10.44
C ASN A 284 -23.76 5.67 11.11
N GLY A 285 -22.43 5.75 11.05
CA GLY A 285 -21.65 6.89 11.58
C GLY A 285 -21.11 6.69 12.99
N ASN A 286 -21.37 5.56 13.64
CA ASN A 286 -20.69 5.16 14.87
C ASN A 286 -19.68 4.07 14.54
N VAL A 287 -18.41 4.28 14.91
CA VAL A 287 -17.34 3.34 14.61
C VAL A 287 -17.01 2.51 15.84
N HIS A 288 -17.07 1.19 15.70
CA HIS A 288 -16.90 0.22 16.76
C HIS A 288 -15.65 -0.62 16.53
N LEU A 289 -14.91 -0.87 17.61
CA LEU A 289 -13.78 -1.81 17.64
C LEU A 289 -14.20 -3.10 18.34
N CYS A 290 -13.80 -4.25 17.80
CA CYS A 290 -13.98 -5.52 18.49
C CYS A 290 -13.00 -5.65 19.67
N ILE A 291 -13.48 -5.35 20.89
CA ILE A 291 -12.67 -5.43 22.13
C ILE A 291 -12.35 -6.87 22.57
N ALA A 292 -13.10 -7.86 22.09
CA ALA A 292 -12.90 -9.27 22.45
C ALA A 292 -11.49 -9.75 22.09
N LYS A 293 -10.90 -9.23 21.00
CA LYS A 293 -9.51 -9.53 20.65
C LYS A 293 -8.52 -9.02 21.69
N THR A 294 -8.77 -7.87 22.29
CA THR A 294 -7.92 -7.32 23.35
C THR A 294 -8.07 -8.14 24.62
N LEU A 295 -9.31 -8.43 25.02
CA LEU A 295 -9.61 -9.24 26.20
C LEU A 295 -9.06 -10.67 26.10
N GLY A 296 -9.05 -11.26 24.91
CA GLY A 296 -8.49 -12.60 24.70
C GLY A 296 -6.96 -12.64 24.68
N ASN A 297 -6.26 -11.49 24.69
CA ASN A 297 -4.80 -11.41 24.73
C ASN A 297 -4.26 -10.73 25.99
N SER A 298 -5.14 -10.35 26.95
CA SER A 298 -4.79 -9.84 28.28
C SER A 298 -4.71 -10.97 29.27
#